data_AF-R7BRX6-F1
#
_entry.id   AF-R7BRX6-F1
#
_cell.length_a   1.000
_cell.length_b   1.000
_cell.length_c   1.000
_cell.angle_alpha   90.00
_cell.angle_beta   90.00
_cell.angle_gamma   90.00
#
_symmetry.space_group_name_H-M   'P 1'
#
loop_
_entity.id
_entity.type
_entity.pdbx_description
1 polymer ?
#
loop_
_entity_poly.entity_id
_entity_poly.type
_entity_poly.pdbx_seq_one_letter_code
_entity_poly.pdbx_strand_id
1 'polypeptide(L)'
;MACTQEKWNELIDTFANGASGAPFIVQTYIKPFKTRTLPPDVSLEDKNAPVSSEGSMYNNLSGLYLYNGTYQGIFSRLGPHPTISKDNEGITAATIHVYD
;
A
#
# COMPACT_ATOMS: atom_id res chain seq x y z
N MET A 1 -1.24 -0.88 15.07
CA MET A 1 -1.75 -1.14 16.43
C MET A 1 -2.60 -2.40 16.36
N ALA A 2 -2.59 -3.24 17.38
CA ALA A 2 -3.47 -4.41 17.43
C ALA A 2 -4.93 -3.94 17.58
N CYS A 3 -5.85 -4.61 16.89
CA CYS A 3 -7.30 -4.41 17.06
C CYS A 3 -7.69 -4.82 18.49
N THR A 4 -8.61 -4.10 19.14
CA THR A 4 -9.15 -4.55 20.42
C THR A 4 -10.09 -5.74 20.21
N GLN A 5 -10.31 -6.55 21.24
CA GLN A 5 -11.19 -7.70 21.14
C GLN A 5 -12.64 -7.27 20.83
N GLU A 6 -13.08 -6.16 21.42
CA GLU A 6 -14.41 -5.60 21.20
C GLU A 6 -14.60 -5.22 19.72
N LYS A 7 -13.61 -4.53 19.13
CA LYS A 7 -13.67 -4.13 17.73
C LYS A 7 -13.58 -5.34 16.80
N TRP A 8 -12.81 -6.35 17.18
CA TRP A 8 -12.75 -7.60 16.42
C TRP A 8 -14.12 -8.30 16.39
N ASN A 9 -14.78 -8.43 17.54
CA ASN A 9 -16.11 -9.05 17.61
C ASN A 9 -17.14 -8.27 16.79
N GLU A 10 -17.13 -6.94 16.86
CA GLU A 10 -18.00 -6.07 16.05
C GLU A 10 -17.83 -6.32 14.53
N LEU A 11 -16.58 -6.49 14.07
CA LEU A 11 -16.29 -6.81 12.67
C LEU A 11 -16.83 -8.19 12.28
N ILE A 12 -16.67 -9.19 13.14
CA ILE A 12 -17.20 -10.54 12.88
C ILE A 12 -18.73 -10.51 12.80
N ASP A 13 -19.41 -9.88 13.76
CA ASP A 13 -20.88 -9.80 13.78
C ASP A 13 -21.41 -9.06 12.55
N THR A 14 -20.69 -8.04 12.07
CA THR A 14 -21.09 -7.24 10.92
C THR A 14 -20.88 -7.98 9.60
N PHE A 15 -19.76 -8.68 9.43
CA PHE A 15 -19.31 -9.14 8.10
C PHE A 15 -19.30 -10.66 7.91
N ALA A 16 -19.22 -11.46 8.98
CA ALA A 16 -19.16 -12.92 8.85
C ALA A 16 -20.50 -13.52 8.41
N ASN A 17 -20.45 -14.74 7.88
CA ASN A 17 -21.64 -15.53 7.50
C ASN A 17 -22.63 -14.82 6.56
N GLY A 18 -22.14 -13.84 5.77
CA GLY A 18 -22.97 -13.09 4.84
C GLY A 18 -23.85 -12.01 5.49
N ALA A 19 -23.67 -11.70 6.77
CA ALA A 19 -24.50 -10.73 7.52
C ALA A 19 -24.55 -9.34 6.85
N SER A 20 -23.45 -8.91 6.24
CA SER A 20 -23.35 -7.64 5.52
C SER A 20 -23.93 -7.66 4.10
N GLY A 21 -24.30 -8.84 3.57
CA GLY A 21 -24.75 -9.00 2.18
C GLY A 21 -23.66 -8.84 1.11
N ALA A 22 -22.41 -8.53 1.49
CA ALA A 22 -21.28 -8.41 0.57
C ALA A 22 -20.24 -9.54 0.81
N PRO A 23 -19.57 -10.04 -0.24
CA PRO A 23 -18.52 -11.04 -0.10
C PRO A 23 -17.22 -10.42 0.44
N PHE A 24 -16.58 -11.07 1.39
CA PHE A 24 -15.29 -10.68 1.96
C PHE A 24 -14.31 -11.84 1.97
N ILE A 25 -13.02 -11.52 1.93
CA ILE A 25 -11.92 -12.46 2.14
C ILE A 25 -11.15 -12.00 3.37
N VAL A 26 -10.79 -12.95 4.23
CA VAL A 26 -9.96 -12.72 5.41
C VAL A 26 -8.55 -13.24 5.12
N GLN A 27 -7.54 -12.46 5.46
CA GLN A 27 -6.14 -12.86 5.41
C GLN A 27 -5.42 -12.42 6.68
N THR A 28 -4.42 -13.19 7.09
CA THR A 28 -3.47 -12.74 8.11
C THR A 28 -2.75 -11.50 7.60
N TYR A 29 -2.69 -10.45 8.42
CA TYR A 29 -1.98 -9.23 8.03
C TYR A 29 -0.47 -9.49 7.94
N ILE A 30 0.08 -9.32 6.74
CA ILE A 30 1.52 -9.36 6.49
C ILE A 30 2.03 -7.92 6.47
N LYS A 31 2.85 -7.56 7.45
CA LYS A 31 3.44 -6.22 7.53
C LYS A 31 4.35 -6.00 6.31
N PRO A 32 4.10 -4.98 5.47
CA PRO A 32 4.96 -4.72 4.33
C PRO A 32 6.38 -4.33 4.76
N PHE A 33 7.37 -4.65 3.92
CA PHE A 33 8.69 -4.05 4.02
C PHE A 33 8.60 -2.54 3.77
N LYS A 34 9.61 -1.80 4.21
CA LYS A 34 9.69 -0.36 3.99
C LYS A 34 10.84 0.01 3.08
N THR A 35 10.61 1.00 2.22
CA THR A 35 11.61 1.60 1.34
C THR A 35 11.70 3.08 1.67
N ARG A 36 12.93 3.58 1.78
CA ARG A 36 13.17 5.03 1.92
C ARG A 36 12.90 5.69 0.57
N THR A 37 11.97 6.64 0.56
CA THR A 37 11.57 7.37 -0.66
C THR A 37 11.50 8.86 -0.36
N LEU A 38 11.65 9.68 -1.40
CA LEU A 38 11.22 11.07 -1.34
C LEU A 38 9.71 11.08 -1.65
N PRO A 39 8.86 11.46 -0.69
CA PRO A 39 7.42 11.54 -0.94
C PRO A 39 7.14 12.68 -1.94
N PRO A 40 6.08 12.57 -2.76
CA PRO A 40 5.62 13.70 -3.55
C PRO A 40 5.32 14.89 -2.65
N ASP A 41 5.62 16.10 -3.12
CA ASP A 41 5.21 17.31 -2.42
C ASP A 41 3.68 17.43 -2.46
N VAL A 42 3.08 17.65 -1.29
CA VAL A 42 1.63 17.80 -1.12
C VAL A 42 1.21 19.28 -1.19
N SER A 43 2.16 20.21 -1.12
CA SER A 43 1.92 21.65 -1.19
C SER A 43 2.46 22.22 -2.51
N LEU A 44 1.59 22.37 -3.50
CA LEU A 44 1.93 22.99 -4.79
C LEU A 44 1.62 24.49 -4.85
N GLU A 45 1.22 25.09 -3.72
CA GLU A 45 0.73 26.47 -3.68
C GLU A 45 1.85 27.49 -3.85
N ASP A 46 3.06 27.20 -3.36
CA ASP A 46 4.24 28.04 -3.53
C ASP A 46 5.36 27.28 -4.25
N LYS A 47 5.61 27.64 -5.51
CA LYS A 47 6.65 27.04 -6.36
C LYS A 47 8.08 27.34 -5.89
N ASN A 48 8.26 28.30 -4.99
CA ASN A 48 9.56 28.65 -4.43
C ASN A 48 9.77 28.06 -3.03
N ALA A 49 8.77 27.35 -2.49
CA ALA A 49 8.91 26.69 -1.20
C ALA A 49 10.08 25.69 -1.24
N PRO A 50 10.93 25.66 -0.21
CA PRO A 50 12.02 24.70 -0.14
C PRO A 50 11.44 23.28 -0.08
N VAL A 51 11.73 22.47 -1.10
CA VAL A 51 11.34 21.06 -1.13
C VAL A 51 12.27 20.27 -0.22
N SER A 52 11.70 19.47 0.68
CA SER A 52 12.48 18.60 1.55
C SER A 52 13.20 17.52 0.73
N SER A 53 14.50 17.39 0.95
CA SER A 53 15.29 16.26 0.45
C SER A 53 15.36 15.10 1.46
N GLU A 54 14.63 15.17 2.57
CA GLU A 54 14.64 14.12 3.57
C GLU A 54 13.74 12.95 3.15
N GLY A 55 14.36 11.79 2.95
CA GLY A 55 13.64 10.56 2.64
C GLY A 55 12.79 10.06 3.83
N SER A 56 11.56 9.68 3.53
CA SER A 56 10.61 9.05 4.46
C SER A 56 10.48 7.56 4.17
N MET A 57 10.12 6.78 5.20
CA MET A 57 9.95 5.34 5.06
C MET A 57 8.52 4.99 4.66
N TYR A 58 8.32 4.60 3.40
CA TYR A 58 7.03 4.13 2.89
C TYR A 58 6.96 2.60 2.93
N ASN A 59 5.77 2.06 3.19
CA ASN A 59 5.50 0.64 2.99
C ASN A 59 5.60 0.30 1.50
N ASN A 60 6.09 -0.89 1.17
CA ASN A 60 6.36 -1.34 -0.19
C ASN A 60 5.59 -2.63 -0.50
N LEU A 61 4.91 -2.62 -1.65
CA LEU A 61 4.31 -3.77 -2.30
C LEU A 61 4.94 -3.90 -3.69
N SER A 62 5.43 -5.08 -4.04
CA SER A 62 5.85 -5.40 -5.40
C SER A 62 4.89 -6.40 -6.04
N GLY A 63 4.61 -6.23 -7.32
CA GLY A 63 3.77 -7.13 -8.10
C GLY A 63 4.40 -7.44 -9.45
N LEU A 64 3.88 -8.49 -10.09
CA LEU A 64 4.37 -8.99 -11.37
C LEU A 64 3.36 -8.65 -12.47
N TYR A 65 3.86 -8.20 -13.62
CA TYR A 65 3.07 -8.17 -14.84
C TYR A 65 3.13 -9.53 -15.51
N LEU A 66 1.97 -10.07 -15.85
CA LEU A 66 1.82 -11.31 -16.60
C LEU A 66 1.05 -11.04 -17.89
N TYR A 67 1.50 -11.61 -19.00
CA TYR A 67 0.75 -11.67 -20.26
C TYR A 67 0.66 -13.13 -20.69
N ASN A 68 -0.57 -13.62 -20.87
CA ASN A 68 -0.83 -15.03 -21.21
C ASN A 68 -0.09 -16.03 -20.30
N GLY A 69 -0.13 -15.80 -18.98
CA GLY A 69 0.55 -16.64 -17.98
C GLY A 69 2.07 -16.51 -17.94
N THR A 70 2.67 -15.65 -18.77
CA THR A 70 4.12 -15.46 -18.86
C THR A 70 4.54 -14.16 -18.20
N TYR A 71 5.68 -14.17 -17.49
CA TYR A 71 6.24 -13.00 -16.82
C TYR A 71 6.71 -11.92 -17.80
N GLN A 72 6.28 -10.68 -17.59
CA GLN A 72 6.58 -9.54 -18.45
C GLN A 72 7.25 -8.36 -17.72
N GLY A 73 7.34 -8.40 -16.39
CA GLY A 73 7.96 -7.30 -15.63
C GLY A 73 7.51 -7.22 -14.18
N ILE A 74 8.04 -6.22 -13.48
CA ILE A 74 7.75 -5.94 -12.07
C ILE A 74 7.22 -4.51 -11.96
N PHE A 75 6.27 -4.30 -11.05
CA PHE A 75 5.92 -2.96 -10.59
C PHE A 75 6.06 -2.87 -9.07
N SER A 76 6.31 -1.66 -8.58
CA SER A 76 6.32 -1.36 -7.16
C SER A 76 5.29 -0.29 -6.83
N ARG A 77 4.57 -0.48 -5.74
CA ARG A 77 3.68 0.50 -5.11
C ARG A 77 4.23 0.85 -3.75
N LEU A 78 4.28 2.14 -3.44
CA LEU A 78 4.72 2.65 -2.14
C LEU A 78 3.59 3.43 -1.49
N GLY A 79 3.52 3.46 -0.17
CA GLY A 79 2.56 4.32 0.53
C GLY A 79 2.94 4.59 1.99
N PRO A 80 2.50 5.72 2.56
CA PRO A 80 2.81 6.07 3.95
C PRO A 80 2.02 5.21 4.97
N HIS A 81 0.89 4.65 4.55
CA HIS A 81 -0.07 3.95 5.42
C HIS A 81 0.08 2.42 5.38
N PRO A 82 -0.45 1.67 6.37
CA PRO A 82 -0.38 0.20 6.40
C PRO A 82 -0.97 -0.50 5.16
N THR A 83 -1.96 0.11 4.52
CA THR A 83 -2.57 -0.36 3.28
C THR A 83 -2.19 0.57 2.14
N ILE A 84 -1.70 0.01 1.03
CA ILE A 84 -1.27 0.78 -0.14
C ILE A 84 -2.40 0.78 -1.16
N SER A 85 -3.08 1.91 -1.31
CA SER A 85 -4.16 2.14 -2.29
C SER A 85 -4.16 3.61 -2.71
N LYS A 86 -4.90 3.96 -3.77
CA LYS A 86 -5.02 5.37 -4.19
C LYS A 86 -5.59 6.26 -3.07
N ASP A 87 -6.61 5.77 -2.38
CA ASP A 87 -7.28 6.49 -1.30
C ASP A 87 -6.39 6.63 -0.05
N ASN A 88 -5.40 5.74 0.09
CA ASN A 88 -4.37 5.80 1.13
C ASN A 88 -3.03 6.34 0.59
N GLU A 89 -3.09 7.30 -0.33
CA GLU A 89 -1.91 8.05 -0.81
C GLU A 89 -0.81 7.16 -1.44
N GLY A 90 -1.21 6.00 -1.96
CA GLY A 90 -0.31 5.02 -2.53
C GLY A 90 0.15 5.42 -3.93
N ILE A 91 1.47 5.56 -4.09
CA ILE A 91 2.13 5.95 -5.34
C ILE A 91 2.63 4.73 -6.13
N THR A 92 2.85 4.93 -7.43
CA THR A 92 3.63 4.01 -8.26
C THR A 92 5.09 4.44 -8.20
N ALA A 93 5.98 3.51 -7.87
CA ALA A 93 7.41 3.74 -7.91
C ALA A 93 7.98 3.20 -9.22
N ALA A 94 8.92 3.93 -9.80
CA ALA A 94 9.71 3.44 -10.93
C ALA A 94 10.55 2.26 -10.46
N THR A 95 10.47 1.14 -11.18
CA THR A 95 11.17 -0.10 -10.84
C THR A 95 12.12 -0.45 -11.96
N ILE A 96 13.39 -0.68 -11.63
CA ILE A 96 14.38 -1.24 -12.54
C ILE A 96 14.68 -2.66 -12.06
N HIS A 97 14.40 -3.64 -12.92
CA HIS A 97 14.80 -5.01 -12.70
C HIS A 97 16.17 -5.23 -13.34
N VAL A 98 17.17 -5.59 -12.53
CA VAL A 98 18.53 -5.88 -12.99
C VAL A 98 18.69 -7.39 -13.04
N TYR A 99 19.13 -7.92 -14.18
CA TYR A 99 19.50 -9.32 -14.33
C TYR A 99 20.98 -9.49 -13.96
N ASP A 100 21.31 -10.58 -13.28
CA ASP A 100 22.69 -11.02 -13.05
C ASP A 100 23.31 -11.63 -14.31
#